data_AF-A0A7Y3M9W4-F1
#
_entry.id   AF-A0A7Y3M9W4-F1
#
_cell.length_a   1.000
_cell.length_b   1.000
_cell.length_c   1.000
_cell.angle_alpha   90.00
_cell.angle_beta   90.00
_cell.angle_gamma   90.00
#
_symmetry.space_group_name_H-M   'P 1'
#
loop_
_entity.id
_entity.type
_entity.pdbx_description
1 polymer ?
#
loop_
_entity_poly.entity_id
_entity_poly.type
_entity_poly.pdbx_seq_one_letter_code
_entity_poly.pdbx_strand_id
1 'polypeptide(L)'
;MLVVGSAYGIMNNLPRIGAGDYTYDHNGNMVVDPHKNITTTYNHLNLPEKIEEKDSNKFMEITYDALGTKLKQVVKDGTTILSEKDCLYEND
;
A
#
# COMPACT_ATOMS: atom_id res chain seq x y z
N MET A 1 21.92 16.36 -31.65
CA MET A 1 22.89 16.85 -30.65
C MET A 1 22.17 16.85 -29.31
N LEU A 2 22.70 16.09 -28.36
CA LEU A 2 22.16 15.91 -27.01
C LEU A 2 22.18 17.25 -26.25
N VAL A 3 21.09 17.64 -25.61
CA VAL A 3 21.14 18.42 -24.36
C VAL A 3 20.15 17.77 -23.41
N VAL A 4 20.70 17.06 -22.43
CA VAL A 4 20.00 16.50 -21.28
C VAL A 4 19.70 17.64 -20.31
N GLY A 5 18.43 17.77 -19.93
CA GLY A 5 17.97 18.65 -18.87
C GLY A 5 16.94 17.89 -18.04
N SER A 6 17.31 17.55 -16.81
CA SER A 6 16.47 16.87 -15.84
C SER A 6 15.20 17.66 -15.48
N ALA A 7 14.23 16.89 -14.97
CA ALA A 7 13.31 17.24 -13.88
C ALA A 7 11.87 17.63 -14.26
N TYR A 8 10.96 16.86 -13.66
CA TYR A 8 9.62 17.20 -13.21
C TYR A 8 8.67 17.91 -14.19
N GLY A 9 7.65 17.15 -14.58
CA GLY A 9 6.34 17.70 -14.93
C GLY A 9 6.03 17.76 -16.41
N ILE A 10 4.83 17.27 -16.71
CA ILE A 10 3.97 17.53 -17.86
C ILE A 10 4.28 16.86 -19.23
N MET A 11 3.46 15.83 -19.46
CA MET A 11 2.72 15.51 -20.69
C MET A 11 3.48 14.82 -21.83
N ASN A 12 3.32 13.49 -21.96
CA ASN A 12 3.16 12.83 -23.26
C ASN A 12 2.36 11.53 -23.12
N ASN A 13 1.10 11.61 -23.54
CA ASN A 13 0.28 10.61 -24.24
C ASN A 13 0.64 9.11 -24.11
N LEU A 14 -0.33 8.36 -23.56
CA LEU A 14 -0.36 6.94 -23.20
C LEU A 14 0.38 6.62 -21.89
N PRO A 15 -0.32 6.25 -20.79
CA PRO A 15 0.38 5.77 -19.62
C PRO A 15 0.95 4.41 -20.03
N ARG A 16 2.23 4.40 -20.38
CA ARG A 16 3.02 3.20 -20.23
C ARG A 16 3.04 2.95 -18.72
N ILE A 17 2.03 2.25 -18.22
CA ILE A 17 2.09 1.57 -16.94
C ILE A 17 3.08 0.44 -17.20
N GLY A 18 4.37 0.77 -17.11
CA GLY A 18 5.43 -0.20 -17.22
C GLY A 18 5.25 -1.18 -16.07
N ALA A 19 5.42 -2.47 -16.35
CA ALA A 19 5.68 -3.43 -15.29
C ALA A 19 6.92 -2.94 -14.52
N GLY A 20 6.70 -2.32 -13.35
CA GLY A 20 7.75 -1.61 -12.60
C GLY A 20 7.39 -0.19 -12.14
N ASP A 21 6.27 0.38 -12.58
CA ASP A 21 5.85 1.71 -12.13
C ASP A 21 4.93 1.67 -10.91
N TYR A 22 5.12 2.62 -9.99
CA TYR A 22 4.20 2.85 -8.88
C TYR A 22 2.83 3.30 -9.41
N THR A 23 1.75 2.79 -8.82
CA THR A 23 0.38 3.23 -9.17
C THR A 23 -0.29 3.87 -7.98
N TYR A 24 -1.23 4.78 -8.26
CA TYR A 24 -1.92 5.56 -7.24
C TYR A 24 -3.43 5.58 -7.49
N ASP A 25 -4.21 5.68 -6.42
CA ASP A 25 -5.66 5.91 -6.51
C ASP A 25 -6.00 7.38 -6.76
N HIS A 26 -7.30 7.68 -6.88
CA HIS A 26 -7.79 9.04 -7.12
C HIS A 26 -7.44 10.02 -5.98
N ASN A 27 -7.28 9.50 -4.76
CA ASN A 27 -6.93 10.29 -3.58
C ASN A 27 -5.41 10.52 -3.47
N GLY A 28 -4.62 9.95 -4.40
CA GLY A 28 -3.17 10.06 -4.43
C GLY A 28 -2.44 9.05 -3.55
N ASN A 29 -3.12 8.02 -3.02
CA ASN A 29 -2.46 6.98 -2.25
C ASN A 29 -1.82 5.92 -3.15
N MET A 30 -0.73 5.32 -2.70
CA MET A 30 0.01 4.30 -3.46
C MET A 30 -0.71 2.95 -3.42
N VAL A 31 -1.24 2.50 -4.57
CA VAL A 31 -1.93 1.22 -4.71
C VAL A 31 -0.95 0.09 -5.02
N VAL A 32 0.09 0.33 -5.81
CA VAL A 32 1.08 -0.71 -6.18
C VAL A 32 2.50 -0.20 -5.95
N ASP A 33 3.29 -0.99 -5.24
CA ASP A 33 4.75 -0.87 -5.18
C ASP A 33 5.35 -2.13 -5.82
N PRO A 34 5.85 -2.04 -7.07
CA PRO A 34 6.41 -3.19 -7.78
C PRO A 34 7.81 -3.59 -7.29
N HIS A 35 8.54 -2.70 -6.61
CA HIS A 35 9.86 -3.02 -6.04
C HIS A 35 9.75 -3.87 -4.78
N LYS A 36 8.65 -3.70 -4.04
CA LYS A 36 8.29 -4.55 -2.90
C LYS A 36 7.35 -5.69 -3.28
N ASN A 37 6.92 -5.74 -4.54
CA ASN A 37 5.89 -6.65 -5.04
C ASN A 37 4.62 -6.63 -4.16
N ILE A 38 4.12 -5.45 -3.79
CA ILE A 38 2.92 -5.32 -2.95
C ILE A 38 1.80 -4.50 -3.61
N THR A 39 0.58 -4.77 -3.17
CA THR A 39 -0.61 -3.98 -3.45
C THR A 39 -1.23 -3.50 -2.12
N THR A 40 -1.61 -2.23 -2.03
CA THR A 40 -2.24 -1.66 -0.84
C THR A 40 -3.66 -1.19 -1.17
N THR A 41 -4.63 -1.55 -0.33
CA THR A 41 -5.98 -0.99 -0.34
C THR A 41 -6.18 -0.05 0.84
N TYR A 42 -7.06 0.92 0.65
CA TYR A 42 -7.31 1.98 1.62
C TYR A 42 -8.78 1.97 2.02
N ASN A 43 -9.03 2.30 3.29
CA ASN A 43 -10.37 2.46 3.81
C ASN A 43 -10.94 3.86 3.48
N HIS A 44 -12.16 4.12 3.93
CA HIS A 44 -12.87 5.39 3.76
C HIS A 44 -12.21 6.59 4.48
N LEU A 45 -11.31 6.33 5.45
CA LEU A 45 -10.49 7.35 6.11
C LEU A 45 -9.17 7.60 5.37
N ASN A 46 -8.99 6.99 4.20
CA ASN A 46 -7.78 7.08 3.41
C ASN A 46 -6.55 6.44 4.11
N LEU A 47 -6.79 5.47 5.00
CA LEU A 47 -5.76 4.74 5.75
C LEU A 47 -5.54 3.33 5.15
N PRO A 48 -4.31 2.79 5.18
CA PRO A 48 -4.02 1.45 4.64
C PRO A 48 -4.79 0.36 5.37
N GLU A 49 -5.72 -0.30 4.69
CA GLU A 49 -6.57 -1.36 5.27
C GLU A 49 -5.97 -2.74 5.04
N LYS A 50 -5.44 -2.99 3.83
CA LYS A 50 -4.86 -4.27 3.46
C LYS A 50 -3.62 -4.06 2.61
N ILE A 51 -2.56 -4.82 2.91
CA ILE A 51 -1.33 -4.85 2.13
C ILE A 51 -1.10 -6.30 1.71
N GLU A 52 -1.10 -6.58 0.41
CA GLU A 52 -0.96 -7.92 -0.15
C GLU A 52 0.37 -8.03 -0.90
N GLU A 53 1.14 -9.08 -0.65
CA GLU A 53 2.26 -9.45 -1.50
C GLU A 53 1.72 -10.09 -2.79
N LYS A 54 2.10 -9.53 -3.94
CA LYS A 54 1.83 -10.14 -5.24
C LYS A 54 2.60 -11.45 -5.36
N ASP A 55 2.02 -12.40 -6.08
CA ASP A 55 2.57 -13.75 -6.29
C ASP A 55 2.73 -14.59 -5.00
N SER A 56 2.08 -14.17 -3.92
CA SER A 56 2.11 -14.78 -2.60
C SER A 56 0.71 -14.75 -1.99
N ASN A 57 0.45 -15.64 -1.02
CA ASN A 57 -0.78 -15.58 -0.22
C ASN A 57 -0.60 -14.74 1.04
N LYS A 58 0.53 -14.02 1.16
CA LYS A 58 0.83 -13.20 2.33
C LYS A 58 0.16 -11.86 2.23
N PHE A 59 -0.52 -11.50 3.30
CA PHE A 59 -1.11 -10.18 3.42
C PHE A 59 -1.17 -9.72 4.87
N MET A 60 -1.25 -8.41 5.03
CA MET A 60 -1.44 -7.74 6.30
C MET A 60 -2.78 -7.02 6.28
N GLU A 61 -3.58 -7.22 7.31
CA GLU A 61 -4.82 -6.49 7.56
C GLU A 61 -4.63 -5.56 8.75
N ILE A 62 -5.13 -4.33 8.62
CA ILE A 62 -5.08 -3.32 9.68
C ILE A 62 -6.50 -2.82 9.94
N THR A 63 -6.91 -2.89 11.20
CA THR A 63 -8.20 -2.37 11.65
C THR A 63 -8.00 -1.07 12.41
N TYR A 64 -8.86 -0.09 12.14
CA TYR A 64 -8.85 1.23 12.77
C TYR A 64 -10.19 1.50 13.47
N ASP A 65 -10.19 2.40 14.45
CA ASP A 65 -11.43 3.00 14.94
C ASP A 65 -11.95 4.06 13.95
N ALA A 66 -13.12 4.62 14.25
CA ALA A 66 -13.73 5.67 13.43
C ALA A 66 -12.93 7.00 13.41
N LEU A 67 -11.97 7.18 14.32
CA LEU A 67 -11.09 8.34 14.40
C LEU A 67 -9.75 8.12 13.68
N GLY A 68 -9.49 6.90 13.18
CA GLY A 68 -8.25 6.53 12.52
C GLY A 68 -7.16 5.99 13.46
N THR A 69 -7.46 5.72 14.73
CA THR A 69 -6.53 5.04 15.64
C THR A 69 -6.42 3.58 15.24
N LYS A 70 -5.19 3.07 15.12
CA LYS A 70 -4.93 1.67 14.80
C LYS A 70 -5.32 0.78 15.98
N LEU A 71 -6.20 -0.19 15.74
CA LEU A 71 -6.68 -1.12 16.76
C LEU A 71 -5.94 -2.44 16.73
N LYS A 72 -5.75 -2.98 15.53
CA LYS A 72 -5.22 -4.33 15.33
C LYS A 72 -4.44 -4.41 14.03
N GLN A 73 -3.38 -5.21 14.04
CA GLN A 73 -2.66 -5.63 12.85
C GLN A 73 -2.57 -7.15 12.83
N VAL A 74 -2.91 -7.77 11.70
CA VAL A 74 -2.80 -9.21 11.51
C VAL A 74 -2.02 -9.48 10.24
N VAL A 75 -0.95 -10.28 10.34
CA VAL A 75 -0.19 -10.79 9.19
C VAL A 75 -0.60 -12.23 8.97
N LYS A 76 -0.99 -12.56 7.74
CA LYS A 76 -1.49 -13.88 7.35
C LYS A 76 -0.71 -14.43 6.16
N ASP A 77 -0.70 -15.75 6.04
CA ASP A 77 -0.31 -16.50 4.85
C ASP A 77 -1.48 -17.43 4.48
N GLY A 78 -2.29 -16.98 3.52
CA GLY A 78 -3.58 -17.59 3.20
C GLY A 78 -4.54 -17.53 4.39
N THR A 79 -4.87 -18.69 4.96
CA THR A 79 -5.73 -18.82 6.14
C THR A 79 -4.95 -18.85 7.46
N THR A 80 -3.63 -18.94 7.41
CA THR A 80 -2.77 -19.05 8.60
C THR A 80 -2.44 -17.66 9.14
N ILE A 81 -2.62 -17.43 10.43
CA ILE A 81 -2.16 -16.21 11.11
C ILE A 81 -0.69 -16.39 11.48
N LEU A 82 0.18 -15.55 10.93
CA LEU A 82 1.61 -15.51 11.24
C LEU A 82 1.92 -14.61 12.43
N SER A 83 1.21 -13.50 12.55
CA SER A 83 1.35 -12.56 13.65
C SER A 83 0.06 -11.80 13.86
N GLU A 84 -0.28 -11.58 15.13
CA GLU A 84 -1.40 -10.74 15.54
C GLU A 84 -0.89 -9.78 16.61
N LYS A 85 -1.15 -8.49 16.40
CA LYS A 85 -0.79 -7.43 17.35
C LYS A 85 -1.99 -6.53 17.58
N ASP A 86 -2.47 -6.54 18.82
CA ASP A 86 -3.39 -5.52 19.31
C ASP A 86 -2.59 -4.25 19.63
N CYS A 87 -3.02 -3.13 19.09
CA CYS A 87 -2.34 -1.83 19.19
C CYS A 87 -2.95 -0.93 20.28
N LEU A 88 -4.05 -1.36 20.92
CA LEU A 88 -4.80 -0.56 21.91
C LEU A 88 -4.38 -0.76 23.37
N TYR A 89 -3.38 -1.58 23.66
CA TYR A 89 -2.95 -1.81 25.03
C TYR A 89 -1.50 -1.37 25.21
N GLU A 90 -1.29 -0.08 25.47
CA GLU A 90 -0.27 0.34 26.42
C GLU A 90 -0.99 0.65 27.73
N ASN A 91 -1.11 -0.36 28.59
CA ASN A 91 -1.26 -0.19 30.03
C ASN A 91 -0.43 -1.31 30.68
N ASP A 92 0.89 -1.20 30.55
CA ASP A 92 1.82 -1.88 31.45
C ASP A 92 1.97 -1.05 32.75
#